data_AF-A0A4Q3W2C0-F1
#
_entry.id   AF-A0A4Q3W2C0-F1
#
_cell.length_a   1.000
_cell.length_b   1.000
_cell.length_c   1.000
_cell.angle_alpha   90.00
_cell.angle_beta   90.00
_cell.angle_gamma   90.00
#
_symmetry.space_group_name_H-M   'P 1'
#
loop_
_entity.id
_entity.type
_entity.pdbx_description
1 polymer ?
#
loop_
_entity_poly.entity_id
_entity_poly.type
_entity_poly.pdbx_seq_one_letter_code
_entity_poly.pdbx_strand_id
1 'polypeptide(L)'
;MIDRIAFIFGEALAGIRRNVGMSMISVATAAIALVMLGSVYIITQKLDEAAEGLTGKFDMTAFMKDGATRADVNTTIKEIRAIPFVASAVWVPRDKRWEKEQKEKKVPLEMANPYPEAFKVVLSNIRKGDAVAKSIQALPKIAPAGVTYMSAEMRTLDEFQRFVNWTGGVIGAIGFFISGVLVFNTTRLAIANRRAEIRIMRLIGAHWLTVDIPFLVEGVVFGAMGGVLATGIIAIGYFKIGEQITKLMSAGAIAPFQYVPTMQALSLTGAAFGLICAAMAVWIPERKPRR
;
A
#
# COMPACT_ATOMS: atom_id res chain seq x y z
N MET A 1 42.22 -5.85 6.38
CA MET A 1 40.96 -5.33 5.78
C MET A 1 39.89 -5.09 6.83
N ILE A 2 39.68 -6.03 7.77
CA ILE A 2 38.68 -5.92 8.85
C ILE A 2 38.94 -4.70 9.74
N ASP A 3 40.19 -4.40 10.10
CA ASP A 3 40.53 -3.26 10.97
C ASP A 3 40.17 -1.90 10.35
N ARG A 4 40.29 -1.77 9.02
CA ARG A 4 39.88 -0.55 8.30
C ARG A 4 38.37 -0.38 8.30
N ILE A 5 37.61 -1.46 8.14
CA ILE A 5 36.14 -1.43 8.19
C ILE A 5 35.69 -1.08 9.60
N ALA A 6 36.23 -1.74 10.63
CA ALA A 6 35.93 -1.44 12.02
C ALA A 6 36.25 0.02 12.39
N PHE A 7 37.38 0.54 11.90
CA PHE A 7 37.75 1.95 12.07
C PHE A 7 36.72 2.90 11.43
N ILE A 8 36.33 2.67 10.18
CA ILE A 8 35.34 3.50 9.45
C ILE A 8 33.99 3.50 10.16
N PHE A 9 33.50 2.33 10.58
CA PHE A 9 32.25 2.25 11.34
C PHE A 9 32.37 2.92 12.71
N GLY A 10 33.50 2.74 13.40
CA GLY A 10 33.78 3.41 14.67
C GLY A 10 33.77 4.93 14.54
N GLU A 11 34.37 5.47 13.47
CA GLU A 11 34.33 6.90 13.17
C GLU A 11 32.91 7.40 12.89
N ALA A 12 32.13 6.68 12.07
CA ALA A 12 30.75 7.04 11.79
C ALA A 12 29.91 7.07 13.06
N LEU A 13 30.00 6.04 13.91
CA LEU A 13 29.30 6.00 15.20
C LEU A 13 29.76 7.11 16.15
N ALA A 14 31.06 7.42 16.17
CA ALA A 14 31.60 8.53 16.96
C ALA A 14 31.06 9.89 16.45
N GLY A 15 30.91 10.06 15.14
CA GLY A 15 30.27 11.21 14.50
C GLY A 15 28.83 11.38 14.94
N ILE A 16 28.02 10.31 14.86
CA ILE A 16 26.63 10.28 15.32
C ILE A 16 26.54 10.64 16.81
N ARG A 17 27.39 10.05 17.65
CA ARG A 17 27.41 10.30 19.10
C ARG A 17 27.81 11.73 19.47
N ARG A 18 28.61 12.41 18.65
CA ARG A 18 29.00 13.80 18.88
C ARG A 18 27.90 14.79 18.49
N ASN A 19 27.02 14.40 17.56
CA ASN A 19 25.95 15.25 17.06
C ASN A 19 24.57 14.57 17.20
N VAL A 20 24.28 14.06 18.40
CA VAL A 20 23.08 13.24 18.67
C VAL A 20 21.79 14.00 18.36
N GLY A 21 21.73 15.30 18.65
CA GLY A 21 20.54 16.12 18.41
C GLY A 21 20.11 16.11 16.94
N MET A 22 21.00 16.51 16.02
CA MET A 22 20.67 16.52 14.59
C MET A 22 20.53 15.11 13.99
N SER A 23 21.29 14.14 14.51
CA SER A 23 21.16 12.74 14.12
C SER A 23 19.77 12.20 14.44
N MET A 24 19.24 12.48 15.65
CA MET A 24 17.90 12.06 16.05
C MET A 24 16.81 12.72 15.21
N ILE A 25 16.95 14.02 14.88
CA ILE A 25 15.97 14.72 14.02
C ILE A 25 15.99 14.12 12.60
N SER A 26 17.18 13.81 12.07
CA SER A 26 17.32 13.18 10.75
C SER A 26 16.68 11.78 10.72
N VAL A 27 16.93 10.97 11.76
CA VAL A 27 16.29 9.65 11.93
C VAL A 27 14.78 9.76 12.06
N ALA A 28 14.28 10.69 12.87
CA ALA A 28 12.84 10.88 13.10
C ALA A 28 12.12 11.33 11.82
N THR A 29 12.69 12.27 11.07
CA THR A 29 12.10 12.73 9.80
C THR A 29 12.14 11.65 8.72
N ALA A 30 13.22 10.87 8.64
CA ALA A 30 13.27 9.68 7.79
C ALA A 30 12.21 8.65 8.20
N ALA A 31 12.03 8.41 9.50
CA ALA A 31 11.00 7.52 10.02
C ALA A 31 9.60 8.01 9.62
N ILE A 32 9.27 9.29 9.80
CA ILE A 32 7.96 9.84 9.41
C ILE A 32 7.70 9.66 7.92
N ALA A 33 8.68 9.95 7.06
CA ALA A 33 8.55 9.76 5.61
C ALA A 33 8.29 8.28 5.25
N LEU A 34 9.05 7.36 5.86
CA LEU A 34 8.90 5.92 5.64
C LEU A 34 7.61 5.37 6.24
N VAL A 35 7.11 5.93 7.35
CA VAL A 35 5.79 5.59 7.91
C VAL A 35 4.71 5.92 6.91
N MET A 36 4.74 7.11 6.30
CA MET A 36 3.72 7.52 5.33
C MET A 36 3.72 6.60 4.11
N LEU A 37 4.88 6.39 3.49
CA LEU A 37 5.01 5.52 2.32
C LEU A 37 4.68 4.05 2.65
N GLY A 38 5.21 3.53 3.76
CA GLY A 38 4.97 2.17 4.21
C GLY A 38 3.52 1.90 4.56
N SER A 39 2.84 2.87 5.20
CA SER A 39 1.43 2.75 5.55
C SER A 39 0.55 2.66 4.31
N VAL A 40 0.77 3.53 3.30
CA VAL A 40 0.03 3.46 2.04
C VAL A 40 0.22 2.10 1.37
N TYR A 41 1.47 1.63 1.28
CA TYR A 41 1.78 0.33 0.69
C TYR A 41 1.05 -0.82 1.41
N ILE A 42 1.11 -0.87 2.74
CA ILE A 42 0.47 -1.93 3.53
C ILE A 42 -1.06 -1.85 3.45
N ILE A 43 -1.64 -0.64 3.48
CA ILE A 43 -3.08 -0.45 3.30
C ILE A 43 -3.52 -0.99 1.94
N THR A 44 -2.79 -0.70 0.86
CA THR A 44 -3.15 -1.21 -0.47
C THR A 44 -3.11 -2.74 -0.55
N GLN A 45 -2.04 -3.36 -0.06
CA GLN A 45 -1.90 -4.81 0.02
C GLN A 45 -3.05 -5.46 0.80
N LYS A 46 -3.38 -4.90 1.98
CA LYS A 46 -4.42 -5.47 2.84
C LYS A 46 -5.84 -5.23 2.34
N LEU A 47 -6.08 -4.12 1.64
CA LEU A 47 -7.36 -3.89 0.98
C LEU A 47 -7.58 -4.88 -0.17
N ASP A 48 -6.53 -5.25 -0.90
CA ASP A 48 -6.63 -6.27 -1.95
C ASP A 48 -6.89 -7.67 -1.36
N GLU A 49 -6.15 -8.07 -0.33
CA GLU A 49 -6.42 -9.33 0.40
C GLU A 49 -7.84 -9.36 0.99
N ALA A 50 -8.30 -8.25 1.59
CA ALA A 50 -9.65 -8.16 2.15
C ALA A 50 -10.73 -8.24 1.07
N ALA A 51 -10.49 -7.62 -0.10
CA ALA A 51 -11.41 -7.70 -1.24
C ALA A 51 -11.51 -9.13 -1.78
N GLU A 52 -10.41 -9.88 -1.84
CA GLU A 52 -10.40 -11.30 -2.22
C GLU A 52 -11.11 -12.19 -1.19
N GLY A 53 -11.01 -11.89 0.10
CA GLY A 53 -11.76 -12.60 1.16
C GLY A 53 -13.28 -12.40 1.09
N LEU A 54 -13.74 -11.33 0.44
CA LEU A 54 -15.16 -10.97 0.31
C LEU A 54 -15.82 -11.53 -0.97
N THR A 55 -15.07 -12.26 -1.80
CA THR A 55 -15.49 -12.78 -3.11
C THR A 55 -16.70 -13.74 -3.05
N GLY A 56 -17.16 -14.14 -1.86
CA GLY A 56 -18.40 -14.92 -1.67
C GLY A 56 -19.58 -14.16 -1.05
N LYS A 57 -19.43 -12.87 -0.70
CA LYS A 57 -20.47 -12.04 -0.07
C LYS A 57 -21.04 -10.96 -1.01
N PHE A 58 -20.28 -10.57 -2.03
CA PHE A 58 -20.69 -9.54 -3.00
C PHE A 58 -21.08 -10.20 -4.32
N ASP A 59 -22.32 -10.69 -4.37
CA ASP A 59 -22.87 -11.30 -5.57
C ASP A 59 -23.51 -10.25 -6.47
N MET A 60 -23.17 -10.28 -7.76
CA MET A 60 -23.87 -9.51 -8.78
C MET A 60 -25.03 -10.32 -9.31
N THR A 61 -26.21 -9.71 -9.40
CA THR A 61 -27.41 -10.36 -9.96
C THR A 61 -27.75 -9.73 -11.29
N ALA A 62 -27.82 -10.53 -12.35
CA ALA A 62 -28.23 -10.10 -13.68
C ALA A 62 -29.57 -10.73 -14.07
N PHE A 63 -30.54 -9.92 -14.46
CA PHE A 63 -31.90 -10.31 -14.83
C PHE A 63 -32.05 -10.38 -16.36
N MET A 64 -32.66 -11.45 -16.84
CA MET A 64 -33.02 -11.59 -18.26
C MET A 64 -34.27 -10.79 -18.61
N LYS A 65 -34.44 -10.52 -19.90
CA LYS A 65 -35.72 -10.06 -20.45
C LYS A 65 -36.79 -11.15 -20.31
N ASP A 66 -38.05 -10.73 -20.21
CA ASP A 66 -39.19 -11.65 -20.17
C ASP A 66 -39.28 -12.49 -21.46
N GLY A 67 -39.71 -13.75 -21.31
CA GLY A 67 -39.86 -14.69 -22.43
C GLY A 67 -38.59 -15.43 -22.86
N ALA A 68 -37.52 -15.37 -22.06
CA ALA A 68 -36.27 -16.10 -22.36
C ALA A 68 -36.49 -17.63 -22.40
N THR A 69 -35.98 -18.28 -23.46
CA THR A 69 -36.04 -19.74 -23.58
C THR A 69 -34.87 -20.41 -22.85
N ARG A 70 -34.96 -21.69 -22.47
CA ARG A 70 -33.83 -22.44 -21.87
C ARG A 70 -32.55 -22.42 -22.73
N ALA A 71 -32.69 -22.37 -24.06
CA ALA A 71 -31.56 -22.22 -24.98
C ALA A 71 -30.88 -20.84 -24.84
N ASP A 72 -31.66 -19.78 -24.64
CA ASP A 72 -31.14 -18.44 -24.37
C ASP A 72 -30.39 -18.40 -23.04
N VAL A 73 -30.93 -19.02 -21.99
CA VAL A 73 -30.27 -19.11 -20.67
C VAL A 73 -28.88 -19.73 -20.78
N ASN A 74 -28.76 -20.85 -21.52
CA ASN A 74 -27.49 -21.55 -21.72
C ASN A 74 -26.49 -20.78 -22.59
N THR A 75 -26.97 -19.90 -23.47
CA THR A 75 -26.11 -19.06 -24.31
C THR A 75 -25.59 -17.87 -23.49
N THR A 76 -26.50 -17.18 -22.80
CA THR A 76 -26.16 -16.03 -21.96
C THR A 76 -25.24 -16.40 -20.80
N ILE A 77 -25.41 -17.56 -20.16
CA ILE A 77 -24.48 -17.99 -19.10
C ILE A 77 -23.06 -18.23 -19.61
N LYS A 78 -22.90 -18.70 -20.86
CA LYS A 78 -21.57 -18.86 -21.49
C LYS A 78 -20.95 -17.51 -21.82
N GLU A 79 -21.74 -16.58 -22.35
CA GLU A 79 -21.31 -15.21 -22.63
C GLU A 79 -20.86 -14.50 -21.34
N ILE A 80 -21.64 -14.60 -20.25
CA ILE A 80 -21.28 -14.02 -18.95
C ILE A 80 -19.98 -14.62 -18.42
N ARG A 81 -19.80 -15.95 -18.53
CA ARG A 81 -18.56 -16.61 -18.09
C ARG A 81 -17.33 -16.25 -18.93
N ALA A 82 -17.54 -15.79 -20.18
CA ALA A 82 -16.46 -15.34 -21.05
C ALA A 82 -15.99 -13.91 -20.73
N ILE A 83 -16.74 -13.15 -19.92
CA ILE A 83 -16.38 -11.79 -19.54
C ILE A 83 -15.16 -11.83 -18.59
N PRO A 84 -14.10 -11.05 -18.86
CA PRO A 84 -12.97 -10.94 -17.94
C PRO A 84 -13.42 -10.53 -16.54
N PHE A 85 -12.74 -11.06 -15.52
CA PHE A 85 -13.05 -10.81 -14.10
C PHE A 85 -14.34 -11.47 -13.57
N VAL A 86 -14.92 -12.42 -14.30
CA VAL A 86 -15.99 -13.30 -13.80
C VAL A 86 -15.39 -14.62 -13.32
N ALA A 87 -15.56 -14.95 -12.04
CA ALA A 87 -15.10 -16.21 -11.45
C ALA A 87 -16.11 -17.34 -11.71
N SER A 88 -17.40 -17.06 -11.53
CA SER A 88 -18.45 -18.02 -11.84
C SER A 88 -19.77 -17.32 -12.15
N ALA A 89 -20.61 -17.98 -12.94
CA ALA A 89 -21.99 -17.57 -13.15
C ALA A 89 -22.91 -18.78 -13.00
N VAL A 90 -23.94 -18.64 -12.16
CA VAL A 90 -24.92 -19.68 -11.84
C VAL A 90 -26.31 -19.18 -12.19
N TRP A 91 -27.07 -19.98 -12.91
CA TRP A 91 -28.47 -19.70 -13.18
C TRP A 91 -29.31 -19.93 -11.92
N VAL A 92 -30.13 -18.94 -11.59
CA VAL A 92 -31.10 -18.99 -10.50
C VAL A 92 -32.50 -18.98 -11.13
N PRO A 93 -33.20 -20.12 -11.14
CA PRO A 93 -34.55 -20.20 -11.68
C PRO A 93 -35.48 -19.23 -10.94
N ARG A 94 -36.35 -18.55 -11.70
CA ARG A 94 -37.33 -17.61 -11.12
C ARG A 94 -38.19 -18.23 -10.02
N ASP A 95 -38.54 -19.51 -10.14
CA ASP A 95 -39.45 -20.19 -9.19
C ASP A 95 -38.76 -20.44 -7.85
N LYS A 96 -37.48 -20.83 -7.86
CA LYS A 96 -36.68 -21.02 -6.64
C LYS A 96 -36.44 -19.71 -5.91
N ARG A 97 -36.26 -18.61 -6.63
CA ARG A 97 -36.11 -17.27 -6.05
C ARG A 97 -37.41 -16.81 -5.39
N TRP A 98 -38.52 -17.03 -6.07
CA TRP A 98 -39.85 -16.69 -5.56
C TRP A 98 -40.20 -17.45 -4.29
N GLU A 99 -39.93 -18.76 -4.27
CA GLU A 99 -40.15 -19.59 -3.08
C GLU A 99 -39.34 -19.11 -1.87
N LYS A 100 -38.10 -18.65 -2.09
CA LYS A 100 -37.25 -18.12 -1.02
C LYS A 100 -37.77 -16.78 -0.48
N GLU A 101 -38.13 -15.85 -1.37
CA GLU A 101 -38.69 -14.54 -0.99
C GLU A 101 -40.02 -14.67 -0.26
N GLN A 102 -40.90 -15.58 -0.68
CA GLN A 102 -42.15 -15.85 0.02
C GLN A 102 -41.91 -16.33 1.46
N LYS A 103 -40.90 -17.20 1.68
CA LYS A 103 -40.53 -17.68 3.02
C LYS A 103 -39.90 -16.60 3.89
N GLU A 104 -39.03 -15.74 3.33
CA GLU A 104 -38.34 -14.69 4.09
C GLU A 104 -39.23 -13.48 4.40
N LYS A 105 -40.06 -13.03 3.44
CA LYS A 105 -40.89 -11.81 3.56
C LYS A 105 -42.36 -12.10 3.90
N LYS A 106 -42.75 -13.37 4.07
CA LYS A 106 -44.13 -13.81 4.36
C LYS A 106 -45.16 -13.30 3.34
N VAL A 107 -44.79 -13.33 2.06
CA VAL A 107 -45.68 -12.91 0.96
C VAL A 107 -46.73 -14.01 0.70
N PRO A 108 -48.00 -13.68 0.38
CA PRO A 108 -49.03 -14.68 0.07
C PRO A 108 -48.69 -15.56 -1.14
N LEU A 109 -48.99 -16.87 -1.03
CA LEU A 109 -48.71 -17.90 -2.05
C LEU A 109 -49.50 -17.74 -3.36
N GLU A 110 -50.59 -16.98 -3.34
CA GLU A 110 -51.53 -16.83 -4.47
C GLU A 110 -51.09 -15.78 -5.51
N MET A 111 -50.02 -15.04 -5.23
CA MET A 111 -49.55 -13.98 -6.12
C MET A 111 -48.68 -14.56 -7.25
N ALA A 112 -48.96 -14.15 -8.50
CA ALA A 112 -48.20 -14.59 -9.67
C ALA A 112 -46.72 -14.20 -9.54
N ASN A 113 -45.80 -15.12 -9.92
CA ASN A 113 -44.35 -14.91 -9.77
C ASN A 113 -43.89 -13.67 -10.59
N PRO A 114 -43.47 -12.58 -9.92
CA PRO A 114 -43.10 -11.34 -10.60
C PRO A 114 -41.63 -11.34 -11.06
N TYR A 115 -40.86 -12.38 -10.73
CA TYR A 115 -39.41 -12.39 -10.96
C TYR A 115 -39.04 -12.95 -12.34
N PRO A 116 -38.18 -12.26 -13.10
CA PRO A 116 -37.58 -12.81 -14.31
C PRO A 116 -36.48 -13.81 -13.96
N GLU A 117 -36.03 -14.57 -14.97
CA GLU A 117 -34.86 -15.45 -14.84
C GLU A 117 -33.61 -14.63 -14.48
N ALA A 118 -32.81 -15.15 -13.53
CA ALA A 118 -31.67 -14.42 -13.01
C ALA A 118 -30.38 -15.24 -13.04
N PHE A 119 -29.25 -14.57 -13.20
CA PHE A 119 -27.92 -15.12 -13.05
C PHE A 119 -27.26 -14.52 -11.82
N LYS A 120 -26.75 -15.38 -10.96
CA LYS A 120 -25.86 -15.02 -9.87
C LYS A 120 -24.44 -15.06 -10.39
N VAL A 121 -23.81 -13.90 -10.49
CA VAL A 121 -22.47 -13.70 -11.02
C VAL A 121 -21.52 -13.38 -9.88
N VAL A 122 -20.53 -14.24 -9.72
CA VAL A 122 -19.43 -14.06 -8.76
C VAL A 122 -18.27 -13.47 -9.53
N LEU A 123 -17.84 -12.28 -9.12
CA LEU A 123 -16.69 -11.60 -9.71
C LEU A 123 -15.40 -12.23 -9.18
N SER A 124 -14.37 -12.38 -10.01
CA SER A 124 -13.03 -12.73 -9.52
C SER A 124 -12.31 -11.52 -8.94
N ASN A 125 -12.77 -10.31 -9.27
CA ASN A 125 -12.25 -9.06 -8.72
C ASN A 125 -13.41 -8.08 -8.49
N ILE A 126 -13.74 -7.84 -7.22
CA ILE A 126 -14.85 -6.97 -6.83
C ILE A 126 -14.64 -5.53 -7.32
N ARG A 127 -13.38 -5.05 -7.43
CA ARG A 127 -13.06 -3.69 -7.91
C ARG A 127 -13.41 -3.48 -9.38
N LYS A 128 -13.54 -4.55 -10.16
CA LYS A 128 -13.95 -4.48 -11.58
C LYS A 128 -15.46 -4.64 -11.76
N GLY A 129 -16.23 -4.64 -10.67
CA GLY A 129 -17.69 -4.80 -10.69
C GLY A 129 -18.39 -3.85 -11.66
N ASP A 130 -18.06 -2.55 -11.66
CA ASP A 130 -18.66 -1.58 -12.58
C ASP A 130 -18.42 -1.90 -14.06
N ALA A 131 -17.21 -2.36 -14.40
CA ALA A 131 -16.84 -2.71 -15.78
C ALA A 131 -17.56 -4.00 -16.23
N VAL A 132 -17.62 -5.00 -15.35
CA VAL A 132 -18.33 -6.25 -15.59
C VAL A 132 -19.85 -5.99 -15.69
N ALA A 133 -20.41 -5.18 -14.80
CA ALA A 133 -21.83 -4.81 -14.83
C ALA A 133 -22.22 -4.15 -16.16
N LYS A 134 -21.41 -3.21 -16.67
CA LYS A 134 -21.61 -2.59 -17.98
C LYS A 134 -21.52 -3.60 -19.12
N SER A 135 -20.58 -4.54 -19.05
CA SER A 135 -20.39 -5.59 -20.06
C SER A 135 -21.58 -6.55 -20.09
N ILE A 136 -22.10 -6.92 -18.92
CA ILE A 136 -23.30 -7.75 -18.77
C ILE A 136 -24.54 -7.00 -19.27
N GLN A 137 -24.71 -5.71 -18.91
CA GLN A 137 -25.83 -4.90 -19.40
C GLN A 137 -25.84 -4.73 -20.93
N ALA A 138 -24.68 -4.81 -21.58
CA ALA A 138 -24.58 -4.75 -23.04
C ALA A 138 -25.06 -6.03 -23.75
N LEU A 139 -25.30 -7.14 -23.02
CA LEU A 139 -25.76 -8.38 -23.62
C LEU A 139 -27.22 -8.27 -24.10
N PRO A 140 -27.55 -8.73 -25.31
CA PRO A 140 -28.85 -8.48 -25.95
C PRO A 140 -30.04 -9.10 -25.22
N LYS A 141 -29.81 -10.19 -24.47
CA LYS A 141 -30.83 -10.97 -23.73
C LYS A 141 -31.04 -10.51 -22.28
N ILE A 142 -30.27 -9.52 -21.81
CA ILE A 142 -30.36 -8.97 -20.45
C ILE A 142 -31.29 -7.76 -20.43
N ALA A 143 -32.09 -7.63 -19.37
CA ALA A 143 -33.04 -6.53 -19.24
C ALA A 143 -32.29 -5.19 -19.11
N PRO A 144 -32.78 -4.09 -19.73
CA PRO A 144 -32.22 -2.77 -19.50
C PRO A 144 -32.36 -2.42 -18.00
N ALA A 145 -31.25 -2.06 -17.35
CA ALA A 145 -31.13 -1.91 -15.89
C ALA A 145 -31.32 -3.18 -15.04
N GLY A 146 -31.25 -4.37 -15.66
CA GLY A 146 -31.39 -5.66 -14.98
C GLY A 146 -30.15 -6.13 -14.22
N VAL A 147 -29.14 -5.29 -13.96
CA VAL A 147 -27.96 -5.72 -13.19
C VAL A 147 -27.95 -4.99 -11.86
N THR A 148 -28.20 -5.73 -10.79
CA THR A 148 -28.17 -5.24 -9.40
C THR A 148 -26.92 -5.78 -8.70
N TYR A 149 -26.09 -4.87 -8.20
CA TYR A 149 -24.94 -5.17 -7.35
C TYR A 149 -24.77 -4.00 -6.38
N MET A 150 -24.05 -4.23 -5.27
CA MET A 150 -23.82 -3.26 -4.20
C MET A 150 -22.78 -2.21 -4.65
N SER A 151 -23.14 -1.44 -5.68
CA SER A 151 -22.25 -0.55 -6.43
C SER A 151 -21.90 0.71 -5.67
N ALA A 152 -22.81 1.22 -4.84
CA ALA A 152 -22.61 2.46 -4.11
C ALA A 152 -21.52 2.31 -3.04
N GLU A 153 -21.59 1.23 -2.27
CA GLU A 153 -20.64 0.86 -1.22
C GLU A 153 -19.28 0.50 -1.81
N MET A 154 -19.25 -0.16 -2.96
CA MET A 154 -17.98 -0.48 -3.63
C MET A 154 -17.32 0.77 -4.22
N ARG A 155 -18.11 1.71 -4.76
CA ARG A 155 -17.60 2.99 -5.26
C ARG A 155 -17.04 3.86 -4.15
N THR A 156 -17.74 3.98 -3.01
CA THR A 156 -17.23 4.76 -1.87
C THR A 156 -15.93 4.17 -1.33
N LEU A 157 -15.80 2.84 -1.30
CA LEU A 157 -14.54 2.17 -0.95
C LEU A 157 -13.42 2.47 -1.96
N ASP A 158 -13.68 2.41 -3.27
CA ASP A 158 -12.66 2.71 -4.29
C ASP A 158 -12.24 4.19 -4.26
N GLU A 159 -13.20 5.12 -4.10
CA GLU A 159 -12.94 6.54 -3.95
C GLU A 159 -12.11 6.84 -2.69
N PHE A 160 -12.47 6.24 -1.56
CA PHE A 160 -11.70 6.37 -0.32
C PHE A 160 -10.28 5.85 -0.48
N GLN A 161 -10.09 4.70 -1.13
CA GLN A 161 -8.76 4.16 -1.36
C GLN A 161 -7.94 5.03 -2.31
N ARG A 162 -8.54 5.54 -3.39
CA ARG A 162 -7.85 6.49 -4.29
C ARG A 162 -7.44 7.74 -3.54
N PHE A 163 -8.31 8.26 -2.67
CA PHE A 163 -8.01 9.40 -1.82
C PHE A 163 -6.84 9.11 -0.88
N VAL A 164 -6.82 7.96 -0.21
CA VAL A 164 -5.72 7.54 0.67
C VAL A 164 -4.42 7.36 -0.10
N ASN A 165 -4.45 6.71 -1.26
CA ASN A 165 -3.26 6.49 -2.09
C ASN A 165 -2.68 7.80 -2.63
N TRP A 166 -3.54 8.68 -3.13
CA TRP A 166 -3.12 9.98 -3.65
C TRP A 166 -2.56 10.86 -2.54
N THR A 167 -3.33 11.05 -1.46
CA THR A 167 -2.95 11.92 -0.35
C THR A 167 -1.72 11.39 0.39
N GLY A 168 -1.71 10.09 0.69
CA GLY A 168 -0.57 9.45 1.34
C GLY A 168 0.67 9.42 0.45
N GLY A 169 0.52 9.25 -0.87
CA GLY A 169 1.62 9.36 -1.82
C GLY A 169 2.22 10.76 -1.88
N VAL A 170 1.38 11.80 -1.95
CA VAL A 170 1.82 13.21 -1.97
C VAL A 170 2.51 13.59 -0.65
N ILE A 171 1.90 13.29 0.49
CA ILE A 171 2.49 13.58 1.81
C ILE A 171 3.78 12.78 2.00
N GLY A 172 3.79 11.51 1.59
CA GLY A 172 4.97 10.64 1.61
C GLY A 172 6.11 11.21 0.77
N ALA A 173 5.83 11.67 -0.45
CA ALA A 173 6.83 12.28 -1.33
C ALA A 173 7.42 13.57 -0.75
N ILE A 174 6.57 14.45 -0.19
CA ILE A 174 7.02 15.68 0.49
C ILE A 174 7.88 15.33 1.71
N GLY A 175 7.44 14.38 2.53
CA GLY A 175 8.19 13.90 3.69
C GLY A 175 9.55 13.32 3.31
N PHE A 176 9.60 12.54 2.22
CA PHE A 176 10.84 11.97 1.68
C PHE A 176 11.81 13.06 1.23
N PHE A 177 11.30 14.08 0.53
CA PHE A 177 12.09 15.24 0.13
C PHE A 177 12.66 15.99 1.35
N ILE A 178 11.83 16.29 2.35
CA ILE A 178 12.25 16.98 3.59
C ILE A 178 13.31 16.16 4.33
N SER A 179 13.10 14.84 4.47
CA SER A 179 14.07 13.94 5.10
C SER A 179 15.41 13.98 4.36
N GLY A 180 15.39 13.96 3.02
CA GLY A 180 16.60 14.05 2.21
C GLY A 180 17.36 15.35 2.42
N VAL A 181 16.66 16.48 2.48
CA VAL A 181 17.26 17.79 2.78
C VAL A 181 17.90 17.80 4.17
N LEU A 182 17.26 17.17 5.17
CA LEU A 182 17.80 17.09 6.53
C LEU A 182 19.05 16.21 6.62
N VAL A 183 19.03 15.04 5.98
CA VAL A 183 20.19 14.15 5.91
C VAL A 183 21.34 14.86 5.19
N PHE A 184 21.06 15.52 4.07
CA PHE A 184 22.05 16.33 3.33
C PHE A 184 22.67 17.42 4.21
N ASN A 185 21.85 18.21 4.90
CA ASN A 185 22.31 19.31 5.75
C ASN A 185 23.09 18.80 6.97
N THR A 186 22.63 17.71 7.59
CA THR A 186 23.27 17.13 8.76
C THR A 186 24.64 16.56 8.40
N THR A 187 24.74 15.89 7.25
CA THR A 187 26.01 15.40 6.71
C THR A 187 26.98 16.55 6.43
N ARG A 188 26.51 17.65 5.82
CA ARG A 188 27.34 18.83 5.61
C ARG A 188 27.83 19.48 6.89
N LEU A 189 26.97 19.57 7.91
CA LEU A 189 27.36 20.11 9.21
C LEU A 189 28.39 19.19 9.91
N ALA A 190 28.25 17.87 9.77
CA ALA A 190 29.24 16.91 10.26
C ALA A 190 30.61 17.11 9.57
N ILE A 191 30.64 17.27 8.24
CA ILE A 191 31.86 17.56 7.48
C ILE A 191 32.48 18.89 7.91
N ALA A 192 31.67 19.94 8.08
CA ALA A 192 32.14 21.26 8.49
C ALA A 192 32.80 21.22 9.87
N ASN A 193 32.22 20.48 10.82
CA ASN A 193 32.76 20.30 12.17
C ASN A 193 34.09 19.53 12.18
N ARG A 194 34.32 18.64 11.20
CA ARG A 194 35.56 17.84 11.06
C ARG A 194 36.57 18.44 10.07
N ARG A 195 36.34 19.66 9.57
CA ARG A 195 37.16 20.23 8.49
C ARG A 195 38.66 20.29 8.81
N ALA A 196 39.03 20.61 10.05
CA ALA A 196 40.43 20.69 10.45
C ALA A 196 41.12 19.31 10.42
N GLU A 197 40.44 18.29 10.94
CA GLU A 197 40.90 16.90 10.93
C GLU A 197 41.02 16.36 9.50
N ILE A 198 39.99 16.56 8.68
CA ILE A 198 39.97 16.18 7.27
C ILE A 198 41.11 16.85 6.50
N ARG A 199 41.43 18.12 6.79
CA ARG A 199 42.55 18.82 6.17
C ARG A 199 43.87 18.15 6.52
N ILE A 200 44.10 17.80 7.78
CA ILE A 200 45.32 17.11 8.22
C ILE A 200 45.43 15.74 7.54
N MET A 201 44.35 14.95 7.55
CA MET A 201 44.29 13.64 6.87
C MET A 201 44.63 13.73 5.38
N ARG A 202 44.10 14.74 4.68
CA ARG A 202 44.41 14.94 3.26
C ARG A 202 45.86 15.38 3.00
N LEU A 203 46.48 16.13 3.92
CA LEU A 203 47.88 16.54 3.81
C LEU A 203 48.86 15.37 3.95
N ILE A 204 48.52 14.37 4.76
CA ILE A 204 49.33 13.14 4.92
C ILE A 204 49.02 12.08 3.84
N GLY A 205 48.22 12.42 2.82
CA GLY A 205 47.91 11.52 1.70
C GLY A 205 46.82 10.48 1.99
N ALA A 206 45.91 10.74 2.94
CA ALA A 206 44.81 9.82 3.22
C ALA A 206 43.94 9.58 1.97
N HIS A 207 43.65 8.32 1.71
CA HIS A 207 42.81 7.92 0.59
C HIS A 207 41.36 8.37 0.80
N TRP A 208 40.66 8.74 -0.28
CA TRP A 208 39.29 9.29 -0.25
C TRP A 208 38.30 8.40 0.53
N LEU A 209 38.42 7.08 0.44
CA LEU A 209 37.59 6.13 1.21
C LEU A 209 37.67 6.37 2.72
N THR A 210 38.82 6.78 3.24
CA THR A 210 39.03 6.99 4.68
C THR A 210 38.39 8.30 5.15
N VAL A 211 38.27 9.29 4.26
CA VAL A 211 37.77 10.62 4.58
C VAL A 211 36.26 10.69 4.37
N ASP A 212 35.76 10.08 3.30
CA ASP A 212 34.40 10.32 2.81
C ASP A 212 33.42 9.22 3.27
N ILE A 213 33.84 7.94 3.35
CA ILE A 213 32.94 6.83 3.73
C ILE A 213 32.29 7.00 5.10
N PRO A 214 32.96 7.48 6.17
CA PRO A 214 32.31 7.64 7.46
C PRO A 214 31.00 8.42 7.37
N PHE A 215 30.95 9.47 6.54
CA PHE A 215 29.76 10.28 6.30
C PHE A 215 28.69 9.54 5.48
N LEU A 216 29.08 8.71 4.51
CA LEU A 216 28.14 7.86 3.77
C LEU A 216 27.50 6.83 4.70
N VAL A 217 28.29 6.26 5.62
CA VAL A 217 27.81 5.31 6.64
C VAL A 217 26.84 6.00 7.60
N GLU A 218 27.10 7.24 8.03
CA GLU A 218 26.16 8.02 8.84
C GLU A 218 24.79 8.14 8.15
N GLY A 219 24.77 8.52 6.87
CA GLY A 219 23.53 8.61 6.08
C GLY A 219 22.78 7.28 5.98
N VAL A 220 23.50 6.18 5.70
CA VAL A 220 22.94 4.83 5.68
C VAL A 220 22.33 4.46 7.03
N VAL A 221 23.04 4.73 8.13
CA VAL A 221 22.56 4.44 9.48
C VAL A 221 21.30 5.23 9.80
N PHE A 222 21.25 6.53 9.44
CA PHE A 222 20.06 7.34 9.66
C PHE A 222 18.84 6.80 8.93
N GLY A 223 18.99 6.44 7.66
CA GLY A 223 17.93 5.84 6.86
C GLY A 223 17.49 4.46 7.38
N ALA A 224 18.45 3.60 7.73
CA ALA A 224 18.18 2.27 8.25
C ALA A 224 17.44 2.32 9.59
N MET A 225 17.91 3.16 10.53
CA MET A 225 17.26 3.38 11.82
C MET A 225 15.87 4.00 11.66
N GLY A 226 15.72 4.93 10.70
CA GLY A 226 14.42 5.47 10.31
C GLY A 226 13.44 4.37 9.88
N GLY A 227 13.89 3.40 9.09
CA GLY A 227 13.09 2.24 8.68
C GLY A 227 12.70 1.32 9.83
N VAL A 228 13.61 1.08 10.79
CA VAL A 228 13.31 0.30 12.00
C VAL A 228 12.23 0.99 12.83
N LEU A 229 12.38 2.29 13.09
CA LEU A 229 11.39 3.08 13.83
C LEU A 229 10.05 3.13 13.09
N ALA A 230 10.07 3.34 11.77
CA ALA A 230 8.87 3.36 10.96
C ALA A 230 8.09 2.05 11.05
N THR A 231 8.80 0.92 11.01
CA THR A 231 8.19 -0.40 11.18
C THR A 231 7.53 -0.56 12.53
N GLY A 232 8.18 -0.10 13.61
CA GLY A 232 7.60 -0.10 14.95
C GLY A 232 6.30 0.71 15.02
N ILE A 233 6.30 1.92 14.45
CA ILE A 233 5.12 2.80 14.41
C ILE A 233 3.99 2.17 13.62
N ILE A 234 4.29 1.64 12.42
CA ILE A 234 3.30 0.95 11.57
C ILE A 234 2.74 -0.27 12.27
N ALA A 235 3.58 -1.08 12.92
CA ALA A 235 3.14 -2.28 13.64
C ALA A 235 2.17 -1.93 14.77
N ILE A 236 2.48 -0.89 15.56
CA ILE A 236 1.58 -0.40 16.62
C ILE A 236 0.24 0.06 16.02
N GLY A 237 0.28 0.82 14.92
CA GLY A 237 -0.91 1.25 14.19
C GLY A 237 -1.74 0.05 13.70
N TYR A 238 -1.08 -0.94 13.12
CA TYR A 238 -1.71 -2.15 12.60
C TYR A 238 -2.46 -2.94 13.69
N PHE A 239 -1.80 -3.21 14.83
CA PHE A 239 -2.43 -3.94 15.93
C PHE A 239 -3.60 -3.18 16.54
N LYS A 240 -3.46 -1.86 16.75
CA LYS A 240 -4.54 -1.04 17.31
C LYS A 240 -5.75 -0.94 16.39
N ILE A 241 -5.52 -0.68 15.10
CA ILE A 241 -6.60 -0.62 14.09
C ILE A 241 -7.25 -2.00 13.98
N GLY A 242 -6.45 -3.06 13.98
CA GLY A 242 -6.96 -4.41 13.84
C GLY A 242 -7.84 -4.86 15.01
N GLU A 243 -7.49 -4.49 16.24
CA GLU A 243 -8.31 -4.73 17.41
C GLU A 243 -9.68 -4.05 17.30
N GLN A 244 -9.72 -2.79 16.84
CA GLN A 244 -10.96 -2.02 16.64
C GLN A 244 -11.85 -2.64 15.55
N ILE A 245 -11.25 -3.05 14.43
CA ILE A 245 -11.97 -3.68 13.32
C ILE A 245 -12.60 -5.01 13.76
N THR A 246 -11.84 -5.84 14.49
CA THR A 246 -12.32 -7.15 14.96
C THR A 246 -13.49 -7.00 15.93
N LYS A 247 -13.44 -5.99 16.82
CA LYS A 247 -14.52 -5.65 17.76
C LYS A 247 -15.81 -5.19 17.05
N LEU A 248 -15.68 -4.40 15.98
CA LEU A 248 -16.83 -3.81 15.27
C LEU A 248 -17.51 -4.78 14.30
N MET A 249 -16.74 -5.61 13.59
CA MET A 249 -17.30 -6.39 12.47
C MET A 249 -17.60 -7.85 12.81
N SER A 250 -17.27 -8.34 14.02
CA SER A 250 -17.27 -9.79 14.32
C SER A 250 -16.55 -10.62 13.24
N ALA A 251 -15.63 -9.96 12.52
CA ALA A 251 -14.95 -10.50 11.37
C ALA A 251 -13.81 -11.40 11.85
N GLY A 252 -13.52 -12.44 11.08
CA GLY A 252 -12.41 -13.35 11.34
C GLY A 252 -11.07 -12.61 11.49
N ALA A 253 -10.10 -13.29 12.12
CA ALA A 253 -8.79 -12.75 12.43
C ALA A 253 -8.16 -12.04 11.22
N ILE A 254 -7.74 -10.79 11.44
CA ILE A 254 -6.99 -10.03 10.45
C ILE A 254 -5.69 -10.77 10.17
N ALA A 255 -5.30 -10.84 8.89
CA ALA A 255 -4.07 -11.51 8.48
C ALA A 255 -2.88 -11.06 9.36
N PRO A 256 -1.96 -11.95 9.74
CA PRO A 256 -0.85 -11.60 10.60
C PRO A 256 0.05 -10.55 9.94
N PHE A 257 0.49 -9.57 10.72
CA PHE A 257 1.44 -8.57 10.25
C PHE A 257 2.81 -9.22 10.00
N GLN A 258 3.31 -9.14 8.77
CA GLN A 258 4.64 -9.63 8.43
C GLN A 258 5.71 -8.63 8.86
N TYR A 259 6.06 -8.67 10.15
CA TYR A 259 6.99 -7.72 10.76
C TYR A 259 8.38 -7.72 10.12
N VAL A 260 8.99 -8.89 9.97
CA VAL A 260 10.38 -9.02 9.49
C VAL A 260 10.55 -8.54 8.04
N PRO A 261 9.73 -8.98 7.06
CA PRO A 261 9.84 -8.49 5.68
C PRO A 261 9.60 -6.98 5.58
N THR A 262 8.62 -6.44 6.32
CA THR A 262 8.33 -5.01 6.33
C THR A 262 9.51 -4.21 6.89
N MET A 263 10.10 -4.68 7.98
CA MET A 263 11.30 -4.08 8.57
C MET A 263 12.46 -4.04 7.58
N GLN A 264 12.74 -5.17 6.93
CA GLN A 264 13.81 -5.27 5.95
C GLN A 264 13.56 -4.33 4.77
N ALA A 265 12.36 -4.33 4.20
CA ALA A 265 12.00 -3.49 3.07
C ALA A 265 12.16 -1.99 3.40
N LEU A 266 11.63 -1.53 4.55
CA LEU A 266 11.71 -0.13 4.94
C LEU A 266 13.12 0.29 5.34
N SER A 267 13.86 -0.55 6.07
CA SER A 267 15.25 -0.26 6.43
C SER A 267 16.19 -0.25 5.22
N LEU A 268 16.01 -1.14 4.25
CA LEU A 268 16.81 -1.14 3.02
C LEU A 268 16.49 0.08 2.14
N THR A 269 15.20 0.42 2.01
CA THR A 269 14.78 1.62 1.27
C THR A 269 15.32 2.89 1.92
N GLY A 270 15.22 2.98 3.25
CA GLY A 270 15.78 4.07 4.03
C GLY A 270 17.31 4.15 3.90
N ALA A 271 18.02 3.03 4.03
CA ALA A 271 19.46 2.95 3.87
C ALA A 271 19.93 3.42 2.48
N ALA A 272 19.27 2.96 1.42
CA ALA A 272 19.57 3.36 0.05
C ALA A 272 19.35 4.86 -0.15
N PHE A 273 18.24 5.40 0.38
CA PHE A 273 17.96 6.83 0.32
C PHE A 273 18.98 7.66 1.09
N GLY A 274 19.30 7.25 2.32
CA GLY A 274 20.31 7.90 3.16
C GLY A 274 21.68 7.91 2.51
N LEU A 275 22.06 6.81 1.83
CA LEU A 275 23.29 6.73 1.04
C LEU A 275 23.30 7.76 -0.10
N ILE A 276 22.21 7.87 -0.86
CA ILE A 276 22.09 8.82 -1.97
C ILE A 276 22.24 10.26 -1.47
N CYS A 277 21.52 10.61 -0.38
CA CYS A 277 21.59 11.95 0.21
C CYS A 277 22.97 12.28 0.77
N ALA A 278 23.61 11.35 1.47
CA ALA A 278 24.95 11.55 2.01
C ALA A 278 26.01 11.64 0.89
N ALA A 279 25.90 10.81 -0.16
CA ALA A 279 26.77 10.88 -1.32
C ALA A 279 26.66 12.23 -2.04
N MET A 280 25.44 12.77 -2.21
CA MET A 280 25.24 14.12 -2.74
C MET A 280 25.89 15.19 -1.84
N ALA A 281 25.78 15.06 -0.52
CA ALA A 281 26.39 15.99 0.43
C ALA A 281 27.91 16.03 0.34
N VAL A 282 28.54 14.87 0.20
CA VAL A 282 29.99 14.71 0.06
C VAL A 282 30.49 15.19 -1.31
N TRP A 283 29.75 14.90 -2.39
CA TRP A 283 30.21 15.19 -3.75
C TRP A 283 30.20 16.69 -4.07
N ILE A 284 29.22 17.45 -3.57
CA ILE A 284 29.12 18.88 -3.86
C ILE A 284 30.23 19.63 -3.09
N PRO A 285 31.27 20.16 -3.75
CA PRO A 285 32.35 20.86 -3.08
C PRO A 285 31.79 22.14 -2.46
N GLU A 286 32.26 22.52 -1.28
CA GLU A 286 32.07 23.88 -0.82
C GLU A 286 32.80 24.82 -1.78
N ARG A 287 32.04 25.63 -2.52
CA ARG A 287 32.60 26.73 -3.30
C ARG A 287 33.39 27.60 -2.32
N LYS A 288 34.70 27.74 -2.56
CA LYS A 288 35.56 28.63 -1.78
C LYS A 288 34.88 30.00 -1.64
N PRO A 289 34.86 30.63 -0.45
CA PRO A 289 34.50 32.04 -0.39
C PRO A 289 35.45 32.80 -1.32
N ARG A 290 34.89 33.50 -2.31
CA ARG A 290 35.63 34.50 -3.08
C ARG A 290 36.09 35.53 -2.05
N ARG A 291 37.41 35.62 -1.87
CA ARG A 291 38.05 36.72 -1.15
C ARG A 291 37.83 38.01 -1.93
#